data_AF-K0UXI6-F1
#
_entry.id   AF-K0UXI6-F1
#
_cell.length_a   1.000
_cell.length_b   1.000
_cell.length_c   1.000
_cell.angle_alpha   90.00
_cell.angle_beta   90.00
_cell.angle_gamma   90.00
#
_symmetry.space_group_name_H-M   'P 1'
#
loop_
_entity.id
_entity.type
_entity.pdbx_description
1 polymer ?
#
loop_
_entity_poly.entity_id
_entity_poly.type
_entity_poly.pdbx_seq_one_letter_code
_entity_poly.pdbx_strand_id
1 'polypeptide(L)'
;MEMTQPRRLNPVLLAGALLAIVGLVVATLWISDRDSTPPPPPAAPAPPPGPTVDAAEFASAQDEDPVSIVTEEPTCPEWERVTAALNTELGNGWHRRDPAIPGSEWTQDQRRQFEAVAAAMRVAADRTVPLAKQTPHRVMRELYEQAIAYWHAYADAVADYRPAADQLALTAISATESIQSICAAIDFGAAAARSALVLPGPPPVPEGTLADPDRPPRFIAGPSAFCDEWTAMAIEYDAQTREWRDRHDPNVPASQRSPELRELGDKTARLMQQNADQSQLLGLLSGNLTAADFAALSSHYRRAFALALPSYGLPDTHLDDAASRLQSLTDHACRAVKR
;
A
#
# COMPACT_ATOMS: atom_id res chain seq x y z
N MET A 1 62.32 34.07 29.06
CA MET A 1 63.36 33.02 28.87
C MET A 1 62.91 31.86 29.74
N GLU A 2 62.43 30.74 29.24
CA GLU A 2 62.91 29.94 28.11
C GLU A 2 61.71 29.28 27.39
N MET A 3 61.79 29.23 26.07
CA MET A 3 60.80 28.56 25.21
C MET A 3 61.16 27.09 25.11
N THR A 4 60.17 26.20 25.25
CA THR A 4 60.31 24.81 24.80
C THR A 4 59.09 24.47 23.93
N GLN A 5 59.41 24.11 22.70
CA GLN A 5 58.54 23.92 21.54
C GLN A 5 57.98 22.49 21.51
N PRO A 6 56.67 22.26 21.24
CA PRO A 6 56.17 20.91 20.99
C PRO A 6 56.25 20.54 19.50
N ARG A 7 56.71 19.30 19.26
CA ARG A 7 56.86 18.64 17.95
C ARG A 7 55.50 18.38 17.28
N ARG A 8 55.43 18.63 15.96
CA ARG A 8 54.36 18.14 15.07
C ARG A 8 54.78 16.81 14.44
N LEU A 9 53.83 15.88 14.28
CA LEU A 9 53.83 14.85 13.24
C LEU A 9 52.39 14.39 12.94
N ASN A 10 52.12 14.26 11.64
CA ASN A 10 50.82 14.15 10.94
C ASN A 10 50.10 12.79 11.09
N PRO A 11 48.77 12.75 11.09
CA PRO A 11 48.01 11.57 10.71
C PRO A 11 47.80 11.51 9.19
N VAL A 12 48.43 10.48 8.63
CA VAL A 12 48.17 9.69 7.41
C VAL A 12 46.90 10.02 6.60
N LEU A 13 47.16 10.30 5.32
CA LEU A 13 46.28 10.22 4.15
C LEU A 13 45.76 8.79 3.92
N LEU A 14 44.48 8.65 3.57
CA LEU A 14 44.05 7.60 2.63
C LEU A 14 42.90 8.14 1.78
N ALA A 15 43.24 8.42 0.53
CA ALA A 15 42.35 8.82 -0.53
C ALA A 15 41.80 7.58 -1.24
N GLY A 16 40.53 7.67 -1.66
CA GLY A 16 40.02 7.20 -2.96
C GLY A 16 39.85 5.69 -3.20
N ALA A 17 38.62 5.28 -3.53
CA ALA A 17 38.28 4.72 -4.85
C ALA A 17 36.78 4.31 -4.91
N LEU A 18 36.09 4.78 -5.95
CA LEU A 18 34.86 4.16 -6.48
C LEU A 18 35.13 2.72 -6.88
N LEU A 19 34.16 1.82 -6.72
CA LEU A 19 33.94 0.69 -7.64
C LEU A 19 32.46 0.28 -7.65
N ALA A 20 31.91 0.25 -8.87
CA ALA A 20 30.60 -0.29 -9.21
C ALA A 20 30.58 -1.81 -9.02
N ILE A 21 29.44 -2.35 -8.57
CA ILE A 21 29.18 -3.80 -8.61
C ILE A 21 27.93 -4.03 -9.46
N VAL A 22 28.18 -4.41 -10.71
CA VAL A 22 27.23 -5.17 -11.55
C VAL A 22 27.43 -6.64 -11.17
N GLY A 23 26.43 -7.25 -10.55
CA GLY A 23 26.43 -8.68 -10.24
C GLY A 23 25.91 -9.48 -11.43
N LEU A 24 26.82 -9.95 -12.30
CA LEU A 24 26.55 -10.97 -13.30
C LEU A 24 26.42 -12.33 -12.58
N VAL A 25 25.23 -12.93 -12.57
CA VAL A 25 25.05 -14.29 -12.07
C VAL A 25 25.48 -15.28 -13.16
N VAL A 26 26.71 -15.79 -13.05
CA VAL A 26 27.18 -16.95 -13.80
C VAL A 26 26.93 -18.19 -12.94
N ALA A 27 25.97 -19.01 -13.34
CA ALA A 27 25.72 -20.31 -12.73
C ALA A 27 26.83 -21.29 -13.15
N THR A 28 27.75 -21.61 -12.25
CA THR A 28 28.62 -22.79 -12.39
C THR A 28 27.95 -23.97 -11.70
N LEU A 29 27.46 -24.91 -12.50
CA LEU A 29 27.08 -26.26 -12.05
C LEU A 29 28.34 -27.01 -11.61
N TRP A 30 28.46 -27.27 -10.31
CA TRP A 30 29.33 -28.31 -9.78
C TRP A 30 28.46 -29.48 -9.33
N ILE A 31 28.50 -30.54 -10.12
CA ILE A 31 27.96 -31.85 -9.75
C ILE A 31 28.87 -32.41 -8.67
N SER A 32 28.32 -32.64 -7.48
CA SER A 32 28.90 -33.53 -6.50
C SER A 32 27.81 -34.47 -6.02
N ASP A 33 27.94 -35.69 -6.53
CA ASP A 33 27.12 -36.85 -6.27
C ASP A 33 27.44 -37.37 -4.85
N ARG A 34 26.52 -37.21 -3.89
CA ARG A 34 26.43 -38.00 -2.65
C ARG A 34 25.00 -38.03 -2.13
N ASP A 35 24.45 -39.24 -2.18
CA ASP A 35 23.13 -39.67 -1.72
C ASP A 35 22.80 -39.34 -0.25
N SER A 36 21.48 -39.23 -0.02
CA SER A 36 20.72 -39.37 1.25
C SER A 36 20.28 -38.08 1.96
N THR A 37 19.30 -37.39 1.37
CA THR A 37 18.44 -36.42 2.09
C THR A 37 17.04 -37.04 2.28
N PRO A 38 16.42 -36.98 3.49
CA PRO A 38 15.05 -37.43 3.68
C PRO A 38 14.08 -36.62 2.81
N PRO A 39 12.97 -37.20 2.33
CA PRO A 39 12.02 -36.47 1.50
C PRO A 39 11.44 -35.28 2.28
N PRO A 40 11.23 -34.13 1.61
CA PRO A 40 10.55 -33.01 2.23
C PRO A 40 9.14 -33.43 2.66
N PRO A 41 8.60 -32.85 3.75
CA PRO A 41 7.23 -33.10 4.15
C PRO A 41 6.29 -32.78 2.98
N PRO A 42 5.23 -33.57 2.75
CA PRO A 42 4.33 -33.36 1.63
C PRO A 42 3.77 -31.93 1.68
N ALA A 43 3.85 -31.24 0.54
CA ALA A 43 3.23 -29.95 0.37
C ALA A 43 1.77 -30.03 0.80
N ALA A 44 1.30 -29.00 1.52
CA ALA A 44 -0.11 -28.88 1.86
C ALA A 44 -0.94 -29.03 0.56
N PRO A 45 -2.02 -29.84 0.56
CA PRO A 45 -2.83 -30.00 -0.62
C PRO A 45 -3.29 -28.63 -1.12
N ALA A 46 -3.04 -28.36 -2.41
CA ALA A 46 -3.55 -27.17 -3.05
C ALA A 46 -5.07 -27.11 -2.84
N PRO A 47 -5.63 -25.93 -2.51
CA PRO A 47 -7.08 -25.79 -2.46
C PRO A 47 -7.69 -26.24 -3.79
N PRO A 48 -8.87 -26.87 -3.79
CA PRO A 48 -9.52 -27.28 -5.02
C PRO A 48 -9.67 -26.06 -5.95
N PRO A 49 -9.51 -26.22 -7.28
CA PRO A 49 -9.66 -25.13 -8.21
C PRO A 49 -11.05 -24.51 -8.02
N GLY A 50 -11.07 -23.22 -7.67
CA GLY A 50 -12.30 -22.44 -7.66
C GLY A 50 -12.91 -22.39 -9.07
N PRO A 51 -14.17 -21.93 -9.21
CA PRO A 51 -14.75 -21.70 -10.53
C PRO A 51 -13.79 -20.83 -11.35
N THR A 52 -13.41 -21.32 -12.53
CA THR A 52 -12.59 -20.55 -13.47
C THR A 52 -13.45 -19.41 -14.00
N VAL A 53 -13.11 -18.18 -13.63
CA VAL A 53 -13.76 -16.98 -14.17
C VAL A 53 -13.27 -16.77 -15.61
N ASP A 54 -14.18 -16.41 -16.51
CA ASP A 54 -13.80 -16.06 -17.88
C ASP A 54 -13.03 -14.74 -17.87
N ALA A 55 -11.75 -14.79 -18.24
CA ALA A 55 -10.91 -13.60 -18.33
C ALA A 55 -11.48 -12.55 -19.28
N ALA A 56 -12.33 -12.94 -20.24
CA ALA A 56 -13.02 -11.99 -21.12
C ALA A 56 -13.98 -11.03 -20.39
N GLU A 57 -14.34 -11.31 -19.13
CA GLU A 57 -15.18 -10.42 -18.31
C GLU A 57 -14.42 -9.18 -17.78
N PHE A 58 -13.09 -9.16 -17.84
CA PHE A 58 -12.27 -8.09 -17.29
C PHE A 58 -11.55 -7.30 -18.39
N ALA A 59 -11.72 -5.97 -18.39
CA ALA A 59 -11.00 -5.08 -19.30
C ALA A 59 -9.47 -5.11 -19.07
N SER A 60 -9.05 -5.37 -17.84
CA SER A 60 -7.65 -5.50 -17.40
C SER A 60 -7.08 -6.92 -17.56
N ALA A 61 -7.77 -7.86 -18.22
CA ALA A 61 -7.32 -9.25 -18.33
C ALA A 61 -6.00 -9.42 -19.11
N GLN A 62 -5.65 -8.43 -19.94
CA GLN A 62 -4.42 -8.42 -20.74
C GLN A 62 -3.44 -7.34 -20.25
N ASP A 63 -3.71 -6.71 -19.10
CA ASP A 63 -2.77 -5.76 -18.50
C ASP A 63 -1.62 -6.54 -17.84
N GLU A 64 -0.55 -6.71 -18.62
CA GLU A 64 0.73 -7.30 -18.21
C GLU A 64 1.78 -6.22 -17.89
N ASP A 65 1.39 -4.94 -17.85
CA ASP A 65 2.34 -3.86 -17.66
C ASP A 65 2.88 -3.84 -16.21
N PRO A 66 4.14 -3.38 -16.02
CA PRO A 66 4.66 -3.10 -14.69
C PRO A 66 3.77 -2.11 -13.95
N VAL A 67 3.61 -2.33 -12.64
CA VAL A 67 2.92 -1.35 -11.79
C VAL A 67 3.64 -0.01 -11.88
N SER A 68 2.88 1.05 -12.12
CA SER A 68 3.34 2.43 -12.20
C SER A 68 2.25 3.39 -11.68
N ILE A 69 2.54 4.69 -11.68
CA ILE A 69 1.51 5.70 -11.40
C ILE A 69 0.39 5.59 -12.43
N VAL A 70 -0.85 5.46 -11.96
CA VAL A 70 -2.04 5.46 -12.81
C VAL A 70 -2.33 6.90 -13.22
N THR A 71 -2.34 7.17 -14.52
CA THR A 71 -2.51 8.54 -15.07
C THR A 71 -3.88 8.78 -15.70
N GLU A 72 -4.63 7.73 -15.93
CA GLU A 72 -6.02 7.74 -16.40
C GLU A 72 -6.75 6.58 -15.72
N GLU A 73 -8.01 6.77 -15.33
CA GLU A 73 -8.83 5.68 -14.82
C GLU A 73 -10.30 6.01 -15.14
N PRO A 74 -10.89 5.38 -16.18
CA PRO A 74 -12.25 5.66 -16.58
C PRO A 74 -13.31 5.36 -15.51
N THR A 75 -13.02 4.54 -14.49
CA THR A 75 -13.98 4.20 -13.44
C THR A 75 -14.04 5.19 -12.27
N CYS A 76 -13.17 6.23 -12.24
CA CYS A 76 -13.13 7.21 -11.15
C CYS A 76 -14.46 7.96 -10.90
N PRO A 77 -15.20 8.45 -11.92
CA PRO A 77 -16.47 9.14 -11.70
C PRO A 77 -17.54 8.24 -11.07
N GLU A 78 -17.62 6.98 -11.48
CA GLU A 78 -18.52 5.98 -10.92
C GLU A 78 -18.12 5.64 -9.48
N TRP A 79 -16.82 5.51 -9.21
CA TRP A 79 -16.29 5.27 -7.87
C TRP A 79 -16.65 6.39 -6.88
N GLU A 80 -16.58 7.66 -7.31
CA GLU A 80 -17.02 8.80 -6.49
C GLU A 80 -18.50 8.67 -6.09
N ARG A 81 -19.36 8.21 -7.00
CA ARG A 81 -20.79 7.98 -6.69
C ARG A 81 -21.00 6.84 -5.70
N VAL A 82 -20.23 5.76 -5.79
CA VAL A 82 -20.28 4.65 -4.83
C VAL A 82 -19.89 5.13 -3.43
N THR A 83 -18.76 5.83 -3.33
CA THR A 83 -18.22 6.29 -2.04
C THR A 83 -19.04 7.41 -1.42
N ALA A 84 -19.62 8.32 -2.21
CA ALA A 84 -20.55 9.35 -1.71
C ALA A 84 -21.81 8.73 -1.08
N ALA A 85 -22.37 7.70 -1.72
CA ALA A 85 -23.51 6.96 -1.17
C ALA A 85 -23.14 6.25 0.14
N LEU A 86 -21.98 5.56 0.18
CA LEU A 86 -21.48 4.93 1.41
C LEU A 86 -21.27 5.95 2.54
N ASN A 87 -20.62 7.08 2.25
CA ASN A 87 -20.34 8.13 3.23
C ASN A 87 -21.60 8.75 3.83
N THR A 88 -22.70 8.80 3.06
CA THR A 88 -24.01 9.24 3.56
C THR A 88 -24.49 8.32 4.68
N GLU A 89 -24.36 7.00 4.51
CA GLU A 89 -24.74 6.00 5.51
C GLU A 89 -23.79 6.00 6.72
N LEU A 90 -22.47 6.17 6.49
CA LEU A 90 -21.48 6.32 7.56
C LEU A 90 -21.65 7.63 8.37
N GLY A 91 -22.43 8.59 7.84
CA GLY A 91 -22.84 9.83 8.49
C GLY A 91 -23.67 9.62 9.77
N ASN A 92 -24.10 8.39 10.07
CA ASN A 92 -24.80 8.01 11.31
C ASN A 92 -23.95 8.12 12.60
N GLY A 93 -22.74 8.70 12.52
CA GLY A 93 -21.81 8.85 13.64
C GLY A 93 -20.83 7.71 13.82
N TRP A 94 -20.76 6.75 12.89
CA TRP A 94 -19.87 5.58 12.97
C TRP A 94 -18.37 5.95 13.09
N HIS A 95 -17.97 7.11 12.57
CA HIS A 95 -16.62 7.66 12.74
C HIS A 95 -16.28 8.04 14.20
N ARG A 96 -17.28 8.16 15.09
CA ARG A 96 -17.11 8.45 16.52
C ARG A 96 -17.27 7.21 17.41
N ARG A 97 -17.40 6.02 16.80
CA ARG A 97 -17.53 4.77 17.56
C ARG A 97 -16.28 4.54 18.41
N ASP A 98 -16.45 3.86 19.53
CA ASP A 98 -15.34 3.21 20.23
C ASP A 98 -15.23 1.77 19.70
N PRO A 99 -14.21 1.46 18.88
CA PRO A 99 -14.06 0.12 18.31
C PRO A 99 -13.61 -0.92 19.35
N ALA A 100 -13.20 -0.51 20.55
CA ALA A 100 -12.73 -1.40 21.61
C ALA A 100 -13.89 -2.09 22.37
N ILE A 101 -15.13 -1.61 22.23
CA ILE A 101 -16.29 -2.21 22.88
C ILE A 101 -16.74 -3.44 22.07
N PRO A 102 -16.69 -4.67 22.63
CA PRO A 102 -17.11 -5.87 21.93
C PRO A 102 -18.63 -5.89 21.70
N GLY A 103 -19.07 -6.65 20.70
CA GLY A 103 -20.48 -6.75 20.31
C GLY A 103 -21.41 -7.23 21.42
N SER A 104 -20.90 -7.97 22.39
CA SER A 104 -21.63 -8.43 23.59
C SER A 104 -21.99 -7.31 24.55
N GLU A 105 -21.28 -6.18 24.50
CA GLU A 105 -21.44 -5.04 25.41
C GLU A 105 -22.15 -3.85 24.76
N TRP A 106 -22.53 -3.97 23.49
CA TRP A 106 -23.22 -2.91 22.78
C TRP A 106 -24.61 -2.63 23.36
N THR A 107 -24.91 -1.34 23.47
CA THR A 107 -26.29 -0.87 23.56
C THR A 107 -27.07 -1.21 22.28
N GLN A 108 -28.40 -1.15 22.34
CA GLN A 108 -29.23 -1.35 21.15
C GLN A 108 -28.92 -0.33 20.04
N ASP A 109 -28.57 0.90 20.40
CA ASP A 109 -28.21 1.95 19.44
C ASP A 109 -26.88 1.65 18.75
N GLN A 110 -25.86 1.22 19.50
CA GLN A 110 -24.58 0.80 18.93
C GLN A 110 -24.78 -0.39 17.98
N ARG A 111 -25.55 -1.40 18.39
CA ARG A 111 -25.87 -2.54 17.53
C ARG A 111 -26.53 -2.12 16.22
N ARG A 112 -27.56 -1.27 16.30
CA ARG A 112 -28.23 -0.72 15.10
C ARG A 112 -27.27 0.07 14.21
N GLN A 113 -26.38 0.86 14.80
CA GLN A 113 -25.38 1.63 14.06
C GLN A 113 -24.43 0.72 13.26
N PHE A 114 -23.87 -0.31 13.91
CA PHE A 114 -22.95 -1.25 13.25
C PHE A 114 -23.66 -2.11 12.20
N GLU A 115 -24.89 -2.58 12.47
CA GLU A 115 -25.70 -3.32 11.49
C GLU A 115 -26.03 -2.48 10.25
N ALA A 116 -26.37 -1.20 10.42
CA ALA A 116 -26.60 -0.28 9.32
C ALA A 116 -25.34 -0.09 8.46
N VAL A 117 -24.17 0.07 9.09
CA VAL A 117 -22.90 0.18 8.37
C VAL A 117 -22.53 -1.11 7.66
N ALA A 118 -22.74 -2.28 8.27
CA ALA A 118 -22.54 -3.57 7.63
C ALA A 118 -23.41 -3.73 6.38
N ALA A 119 -24.68 -3.30 6.44
CA ALA A 119 -25.57 -3.31 5.28
C ALA A 119 -25.07 -2.35 4.18
N ALA A 120 -24.68 -1.12 4.54
CA ALA A 120 -24.17 -0.14 3.60
C ALA A 120 -22.87 -0.60 2.91
N MET A 121 -21.95 -1.23 3.65
CA MET A 121 -20.72 -1.80 3.10
C MET A 121 -21.00 -2.95 2.11
N ARG A 122 -22.00 -3.81 2.37
CA ARG A 122 -22.41 -4.84 1.39
C ARG A 122 -22.95 -4.21 0.10
N VAL A 123 -23.79 -3.17 0.21
CA VAL A 123 -24.29 -2.45 -0.97
C VAL A 123 -23.17 -1.76 -1.74
N ALA A 124 -22.17 -1.19 -1.05
CA ALA A 124 -21.00 -0.59 -1.68
C ALA A 124 -20.16 -1.65 -2.41
N ALA A 125 -19.98 -2.82 -1.81
CA ALA A 125 -19.29 -3.95 -2.44
C ALA A 125 -19.99 -4.38 -3.74
N ASP A 126 -21.30 -4.64 -3.71
CA ASP A 126 -22.08 -5.02 -4.90
C ASP A 126 -21.97 -3.97 -6.02
N ARG A 127 -21.98 -2.68 -5.66
CA ARG A 127 -21.85 -1.57 -6.63
C ARG A 127 -20.43 -1.39 -7.16
N THR A 128 -19.44 -1.99 -6.53
CA THR A 128 -18.02 -1.90 -6.91
C THR A 128 -17.62 -3.02 -7.86
N VAL A 129 -18.32 -4.17 -7.85
CA VAL A 129 -18.07 -5.29 -8.77
C VAL A 129 -17.97 -4.86 -10.24
N PRO A 130 -18.90 -4.04 -10.78
CA PRO A 130 -18.81 -3.62 -12.17
C PRO A 130 -17.56 -2.77 -12.46
N LEU A 131 -17.04 -2.04 -11.48
CA LEU A 131 -15.82 -1.22 -11.65
C LEU A 131 -14.57 -2.10 -11.74
N ALA A 132 -14.50 -3.16 -10.92
CA ALA A 132 -13.44 -4.16 -11.00
C ALA A 132 -13.38 -4.82 -12.41
N LYS A 133 -14.53 -5.06 -13.04
CA LYS A 133 -14.60 -5.59 -14.41
C LYS A 133 -14.22 -4.57 -15.49
N GLN A 134 -14.55 -3.29 -15.28
CA GLN A 134 -14.42 -2.24 -16.29
C GLN A 134 -13.07 -1.54 -16.31
N THR A 135 -12.35 -1.50 -15.18
CA THR A 135 -11.04 -0.83 -15.15
C THR A 135 -10.05 -1.54 -16.09
N PRO A 136 -9.32 -0.78 -16.93
CA PRO A 136 -8.28 -1.33 -17.78
C PRO A 136 -6.99 -1.63 -16.99
N HIS A 137 -6.87 -1.17 -15.75
CA HIS A 137 -5.68 -1.33 -14.92
C HIS A 137 -5.83 -2.48 -13.93
N ARG A 138 -4.95 -3.49 -14.04
CA ARG A 138 -4.88 -4.65 -13.14
C ARG A 138 -4.84 -4.22 -11.67
N VAL A 139 -3.94 -3.29 -11.33
CA VAL A 139 -3.77 -2.87 -9.94
C VAL A 139 -5.00 -2.13 -9.38
N MET A 140 -5.77 -1.45 -10.23
CA MET A 140 -7.03 -0.83 -9.84
C MET A 140 -8.13 -1.88 -9.66
N ARG A 141 -8.17 -2.92 -10.52
CA ARG A 141 -9.05 -4.09 -10.30
C ARG A 141 -8.75 -4.74 -8.95
N GLU A 142 -7.49 -5.01 -8.65
CA GLU A 142 -7.09 -5.57 -7.35
C GLU A 142 -7.53 -4.67 -6.18
N LEU A 143 -7.39 -3.35 -6.29
CA LEU A 143 -7.87 -2.43 -5.26
C LEU A 143 -9.39 -2.49 -5.07
N TYR A 144 -10.16 -2.53 -6.16
CA TYR A 144 -11.61 -2.71 -6.10
C TYR A 144 -11.99 -4.04 -5.44
N GLU A 145 -11.31 -5.12 -5.83
CA GLU A 145 -11.50 -6.45 -5.25
C GLU A 145 -11.18 -6.47 -3.75
N GLN A 146 -10.12 -5.79 -3.31
CA GLN A 146 -9.79 -5.72 -1.88
C GLN A 146 -10.75 -4.81 -1.10
N ALA A 147 -11.30 -3.74 -1.71
CA ALA A 147 -12.39 -2.99 -1.08
C ALA A 147 -13.63 -3.90 -0.86
N ILE A 148 -14.04 -4.65 -1.89
CA ILE A 148 -15.14 -5.63 -1.82
C ILE A 148 -14.88 -6.69 -0.74
N ALA A 149 -13.71 -7.33 -0.77
CA ALA A 149 -13.35 -8.40 0.15
C ALA A 149 -13.39 -7.96 1.62
N TYR A 150 -12.85 -6.77 1.92
CA TYR A 150 -12.80 -6.28 3.30
C TYR A 150 -14.10 -5.64 3.77
N TRP A 151 -14.92 -5.06 2.88
CA TRP A 151 -16.29 -4.67 3.22
C TRP A 151 -17.14 -5.88 3.62
N HIS A 152 -17.10 -6.96 2.84
CA HIS A 152 -17.79 -8.20 3.22
C HIS A 152 -17.24 -8.79 4.52
N ALA A 153 -15.92 -8.87 4.66
CA ALA A 153 -15.31 -9.45 5.86
C ALA A 153 -15.69 -8.69 7.14
N TYR A 154 -15.69 -7.35 7.11
CA TYR A 154 -16.15 -6.56 8.26
C TYR A 154 -17.65 -6.74 8.50
N ALA A 155 -18.47 -6.66 7.45
CA ALA A 155 -19.92 -6.79 7.57
C ALA A 155 -20.34 -8.15 8.13
N ASP A 156 -19.61 -9.22 7.81
CA ASP A 156 -19.83 -10.56 8.35
C ASP A 156 -19.38 -10.67 9.81
N ALA A 157 -18.33 -9.94 10.19
CA ALA A 157 -17.82 -9.91 11.56
C ALA A 157 -18.72 -9.13 12.54
N VAL A 158 -19.65 -8.28 12.06
CA VAL A 158 -20.49 -7.44 12.95
C VAL A 158 -21.38 -8.26 13.89
N ALA A 159 -21.85 -9.45 13.46
CA ALA A 159 -22.73 -10.28 14.29
C ALA A 159 -22.07 -10.80 15.58
N ASP A 160 -20.79 -11.17 15.51
CA ASP A 160 -19.92 -11.55 16.65
C ASP A 160 -18.74 -10.60 16.76
N TYR A 161 -19.02 -9.28 16.72
CA TYR A 161 -17.97 -8.28 16.66
C TYR A 161 -17.02 -8.37 17.85
N ARG A 162 -15.73 -8.44 17.53
CA ARG A 162 -14.62 -8.29 18.49
C ARG A 162 -13.76 -7.11 18.07
N PRO A 163 -13.08 -6.42 19.01
CA PRO A 163 -12.27 -5.26 18.69
C PRO A 163 -11.25 -5.46 17.55
N ALA A 164 -10.69 -6.66 17.40
CA ALA A 164 -9.79 -7.00 16.30
C ALA A 164 -10.43 -6.86 14.90
N ALA A 165 -11.76 -7.01 14.79
CA ALA A 165 -12.50 -6.82 13.54
C ALA A 165 -12.46 -5.37 13.06
N ASP A 166 -12.12 -4.40 13.90
CA ASP A 166 -11.92 -3.01 13.48
C ASP A 166 -10.81 -2.89 12.42
N GLN A 167 -9.80 -3.74 12.47
CA GLN A 167 -8.76 -3.76 11.43
C GLN A 167 -9.33 -4.15 10.06
N LEU A 168 -10.41 -4.94 9.99
CA LEU A 168 -11.10 -5.20 8.71
C LEU A 168 -11.74 -3.93 8.15
N ALA A 169 -12.38 -3.13 9.02
CA ALA A 169 -12.94 -1.84 8.62
C ALA A 169 -11.86 -0.85 8.18
N LEU A 170 -10.76 -0.74 8.94
CA LEU A 170 -9.63 0.14 8.61
C LEU A 170 -8.95 -0.27 7.30
N THR A 171 -8.87 -1.57 7.03
CA THR A 171 -8.38 -2.09 5.75
C THR A 171 -9.31 -1.66 4.61
N ALA A 172 -10.63 -1.84 4.75
CA ALA A 172 -11.61 -1.42 3.74
C ALA A 172 -11.59 0.10 3.50
N ILE A 173 -11.48 0.90 4.57
CA ILE A 173 -11.32 2.36 4.48
C ILE A 173 -10.04 2.71 3.72
N SER A 174 -8.92 2.08 4.04
CA SER A 174 -7.64 2.36 3.39
C SER A 174 -7.65 1.99 1.91
N ALA A 175 -8.31 0.88 1.52
CA ALA A 175 -8.54 0.57 0.10
C ALA A 175 -9.38 1.66 -0.57
N THR A 176 -10.46 2.07 0.09
CA THR A 176 -11.38 3.10 -0.42
C THR A 176 -10.65 4.44 -0.64
N GLU A 177 -9.89 4.88 0.35
CA GLU A 177 -9.12 6.12 0.32
C GLU A 177 -7.94 6.03 -0.66
N SER A 178 -7.36 4.85 -0.89
CA SER A 178 -6.32 4.65 -1.91
C SER A 178 -6.87 4.92 -3.30
N ILE A 179 -8.01 4.30 -3.64
CA ILE A 179 -8.68 4.52 -4.93
C ILE A 179 -9.07 5.99 -5.08
N GLN A 180 -9.65 6.60 -4.03
CA GLN A 180 -10.02 8.02 -4.05
C GLN A 180 -8.81 8.94 -4.26
N SER A 181 -7.68 8.65 -3.62
CA SER A 181 -6.45 9.45 -3.75
C SER A 181 -5.81 9.31 -5.12
N ILE A 182 -5.86 8.11 -5.71
CA ILE A 182 -5.43 7.85 -7.09
C ILE A 182 -6.30 8.67 -8.06
N CYS A 183 -7.63 8.60 -7.94
CA CYS A 183 -8.55 9.40 -8.74
C CYS A 183 -8.29 10.90 -8.59
N ALA A 184 -8.11 11.39 -7.36
CA ALA A 184 -7.80 12.81 -7.14
C ALA A 184 -6.44 13.22 -7.75
N ALA A 185 -5.42 12.35 -7.68
CA ALA A 185 -4.15 12.61 -8.34
C ALA A 185 -4.28 12.72 -9.87
N ILE A 186 -5.20 11.95 -10.46
CA ILE A 186 -5.54 12.02 -11.89
C ILE A 186 -6.30 13.32 -12.19
N ASP A 187 -7.41 13.57 -11.49
CA ASP A 187 -8.32 14.70 -11.74
C ASP A 187 -7.66 16.07 -11.56
N PHE A 188 -6.77 16.19 -10.55
CA PHE A 188 -6.01 17.41 -10.30
C PHE A 188 -4.66 17.45 -11.06
N GLY A 189 -4.38 16.45 -11.92
CA GLY A 189 -3.26 16.44 -12.85
C GLY A 189 -1.88 16.11 -12.26
N ALA A 190 -1.80 15.80 -10.96
CA ALA A 190 -0.55 15.44 -10.29
C ALA A 190 0.05 14.14 -10.85
N ALA A 191 -0.79 13.14 -11.11
CA ALA A 191 -0.35 11.85 -11.64
C ALA A 191 0.36 12.01 -12.99
N ALA A 192 -0.29 12.70 -13.95
CA ALA A 192 0.29 12.96 -15.27
C ALA A 192 1.53 13.87 -15.19
N ALA A 193 1.54 14.87 -14.32
CA ALA A 193 2.67 15.80 -14.18
C ALA A 193 3.93 15.16 -13.58
N ARG A 194 3.78 14.12 -12.75
CA ARG A 194 4.88 13.50 -12.00
C ARG A 194 5.23 12.07 -12.43
N SER A 195 4.42 11.42 -13.26
CA SER A 195 4.65 10.02 -13.71
C SER A 195 6.03 9.82 -14.32
N ALA A 196 6.49 10.74 -15.16
CA ALA A 196 7.81 10.66 -15.82
C ALA A 196 9.00 10.76 -14.85
N LEU A 197 8.79 11.17 -13.59
CA LEU A 197 9.85 11.25 -12.58
C LEU A 197 10.21 9.89 -12.00
N VAL A 198 9.36 8.88 -12.17
CA VAL A 198 9.52 7.57 -11.55
C VAL A 198 9.64 6.52 -12.63
N LEU A 199 10.70 5.71 -12.56
CA LEU A 199 10.83 4.55 -13.44
C LEU A 199 9.74 3.53 -13.08
N PRO A 200 9.13 2.86 -14.08
CA PRO A 200 8.21 1.76 -13.82
C PRO A 200 8.85 0.66 -12.98
N GLY A 201 8.03 -0.10 -12.26
CA GLY A 201 8.47 -1.27 -11.50
C GLY A 201 9.00 -2.39 -12.39
N PRO A 202 9.45 -3.51 -11.80
CA PRO A 202 9.65 -4.74 -12.57
C PRO A 202 8.30 -5.19 -13.15
N PRO A 203 8.30 -5.86 -14.33
CA PRO A 203 7.08 -6.44 -14.86
C PRO A 203 6.48 -7.44 -13.86
N PRO A 204 5.14 -7.52 -13.79
CA PRO A 204 4.46 -8.45 -12.92
C PRO A 204 4.84 -9.90 -13.27
N VAL A 205 4.80 -10.77 -12.27
CA VAL A 205 4.78 -12.20 -12.53
C VAL A 205 3.40 -12.51 -13.14
N PRO A 206 3.30 -13.33 -14.20
CA PRO A 206 2.02 -13.68 -14.80
C PRO A 206 1.03 -14.10 -13.73
N GLU A 207 -0.16 -13.49 -13.75
CA GLU A 207 -1.18 -13.71 -12.74
C GLU A 207 -1.56 -15.19 -12.62
N GLY A 208 -1.99 -15.59 -11.42
CA GLY A 208 -2.75 -16.81 -11.25
C GLY A 208 -4.14 -16.70 -11.90
N THR A 209 -4.99 -17.69 -11.66
CA THR A 209 -6.41 -17.59 -12.04
C THR A 209 -7.07 -16.37 -11.40
N LEU A 210 -7.72 -15.55 -12.22
CA LEU A 210 -8.54 -14.41 -11.77
C LEU A 210 -9.57 -14.86 -10.73
N ALA A 211 -9.74 -14.05 -9.69
CA ALA A 211 -10.70 -14.31 -8.64
C ALA A 211 -12.14 -14.05 -9.11
N ASP A 212 -13.10 -14.67 -8.42
CA ASP A 212 -14.52 -14.31 -8.57
C ASP A 212 -14.71 -12.85 -8.12
N PRO A 213 -15.09 -11.94 -9.03
CA PRO A 213 -15.22 -10.53 -8.72
C PRO A 213 -16.39 -10.22 -7.79
N ASP A 214 -17.38 -11.12 -7.67
CA ASP A 214 -18.47 -10.99 -6.70
C ASP A 214 -18.01 -11.35 -5.29
N ARG A 215 -16.99 -12.20 -5.15
CA ARG A 215 -16.46 -12.67 -3.86
C ARG A 215 -14.94 -12.83 -3.86
N PRO A 216 -14.18 -11.74 -4.11
CA PRO A 216 -12.73 -11.80 -4.14
C PRO A 216 -12.17 -12.21 -2.77
N PRO A 217 -11.10 -13.02 -2.72
CA PRO A 217 -10.44 -13.35 -1.48
C PRO A 217 -9.67 -12.14 -0.94
N ARG A 218 -9.54 -12.06 0.39
CA ARG A 218 -8.61 -11.12 1.02
C ARG A 218 -7.18 -11.49 0.65
N PHE A 219 -6.39 -10.52 0.21
CA PHE A 219 -4.99 -10.76 -0.15
C PHE A 219 -4.16 -11.22 1.06
N ILE A 220 -4.39 -10.68 2.26
CA ILE A 220 -3.77 -11.18 3.50
C ILE A 220 -4.71 -12.19 4.18
N ALA A 221 -4.43 -13.47 3.97
CA ALA A 221 -5.24 -14.57 4.49
C ALA A 221 -4.86 -15.01 5.93
N GLY A 222 -3.64 -14.74 6.38
CA GLY A 222 -3.15 -15.17 7.69
C GLY A 222 -1.82 -14.52 8.10
N PRO A 223 -1.35 -14.75 9.35
CA PRO A 223 -0.05 -14.26 9.81
C PRO A 223 1.10 -14.71 8.91
N SER A 224 2.09 -13.84 8.71
CA SER A 224 3.28 -14.12 7.92
C SER A 224 4.45 -13.24 8.38
N ALA A 225 5.69 -13.66 8.05
CA ALA A 225 6.88 -12.85 8.30
C ALA A 225 6.82 -11.50 7.58
N PHE A 226 6.27 -11.48 6.35
CA PHE A 226 5.97 -10.25 5.61
C PHE A 226 5.14 -9.27 6.45
N CYS A 227 4.09 -9.75 7.11
CA CYS A 227 3.24 -8.87 7.92
C CYS A 227 3.92 -8.31 9.16
N ASP A 228 4.83 -9.07 9.78
CA ASP A 228 5.60 -8.56 10.92
C ASP A 228 6.61 -7.50 10.48
N GLU A 229 7.32 -7.75 9.37
CA GLU A 229 8.29 -6.82 8.80
C GLU A 229 7.63 -5.55 8.23
N TRP A 230 6.50 -5.69 7.55
CA TRP A 230 5.72 -4.57 7.00
C TRP A 230 5.21 -3.65 8.11
N THR A 231 4.59 -4.21 9.15
CA THR A 231 4.11 -3.42 10.28
C THR A 231 5.26 -2.71 10.99
N ALA A 232 6.41 -3.37 11.17
CA ALA A 232 7.59 -2.74 11.79
C ALA A 232 8.11 -1.56 10.94
N MET A 233 8.22 -1.75 9.62
CA MET A 233 8.60 -0.68 8.69
C MET A 233 7.62 0.50 8.74
N ALA A 234 6.31 0.23 8.71
CA ALA A 234 5.29 1.28 8.74
C ALA A 234 5.36 2.12 10.04
N ILE A 235 5.59 1.48 11.18
CA ILE A 235 5.78 2.14 12.49
C ILE A 235 7.03 3.02 12.48
N GLU A 236 8.15 2.49 11.99
CA GLU A 236 9.41 3.24 11.93
C GLU A 236 9.29 4.46 11.03
N TYR A 237 8.69 4.30 9.84
CA TYR A 237 8.46 5.40 8.91
C TYR A 237 7.55 6.49 9.50
N ASP A 238 6.47 6.12 10.20
CA ASP A 238 5.61 7.08 10.91
C ASP A 238 6.43 7.89 11.92
N ALA A 239 7.27 7.22 12.71
CA ALA A 239 8.11 7.88 13.70
C ALA A 239 9.13 8.83 13.07
N GLN A 240 9.81 8.41 12.00
CA GLN A 240 10.84 9.20 11.32
C GLN A 240 10.29 10.42 10.58
N THR A 241 9.04 10.37 10.10
CA THR A 241 8.39 11.46 9.35
C THR A 241 7.48 12.34 10.20
N ARG A 242 7.38 12.09 11.50
CA ARG A 242 6.50 12.83 12.42
C ARG A 242 6.71 14.35 12.36
N GLU A 243 7.96 14.80 12.45
CA GLU A 243 8.27 16.24 12.41
C GLU A 243 7.80 16.89 11.10
N TRP A 244 7.97 16.20 9.97
CA TRP A 244 7.47 16.69 8.68
C TRP A 244 5.94 16.81 8.71
N ARG A 245 5.23 15.76 9.13
CA ARG A 245 3.75 15.76 9.20
C ARG A 245 3.20 16.84 10.13
N ASP A 246 3.87 17.12 11.23
CA ASP A 246 3.43 18.14 12.20
C ASP A 246 3.66 19.58 11.71
N ARG A 247 4.62 19.79 10.80
CA ARG A 247 5.05 21.14 10.35
C ARG A 247 4.66 21.46 8.91
N HIS A 248 4.48 20.45 8.07
CA HIS A 248 4.11 20.62 6.67
C HIS A 248 2.62 20.92 6.57
N ASP A 249 2.30 22.13 6.10
CA ASP A 249 0.97 22.44 5.61
C ASP A 249 0.88 22.06 4.12
N PRO A 250 0.03 21.09 3.72
CA PRO A 250 -0.16 20.73 2.31
C PRO A 250 -0.76 21.88 1.48
N ASN A 251 -1.31 22.93 2.11
CA ASN A 251 -1.82 24.10 1.41
C ASN A 251 -0.73 25.14 1.06
N VAL A 252 0.53 24.88 1.43
CA VAL A 252 1.65 25.80 1.18
C VAL A 252 2.55 25.26 0.06
N PRO A 253 2.56 25.89 -1.13
CA PRO A 253 3.40 25.46 -2.25
C PRO A 253 4.90 25.67 -1.95
N ALA A 254 5.77 24.96 -2.68
CA ALA A 254 7.22 25.01 -2.45
C ALA A 254 7.80 26.44 -2.49
N SER A 255 7.26 27.30 -3.35
CA SER A 255 7.70 28.70 -3.51
C SER A 255 7.47 29.58 -2.28
N GLN A 256 6.60 29.15 -1.36
CA GLN A 256 6.24 29.89 -0.15
C GLN A 256 6.84 29.29 1.13
N ARG A 257 7.61 28.19 1.02
CA ARG A 257 8.20 27.51 2.17
C ARG A 257 9.42 28.26 2.72
N SER A 258 9.54 28.32 4.04
CA SER A 258 10.75 28.85 4.69
C SER A 258 11.98 28.00 4.34
N PRO A 259 13.21 28.56 4.44
CA PRO A 259 14.44 27.78 4.25
C PRO A 259 14.51 26.52 5.12
N GLU A 260 14.09 26.61 6.38
CA GLU A 260 14.12 25.50 7.34
C GLU A 260 13.13 24.41 6.95
N LEU A 261 11.94 24.77 6.46
CA LEU A 261 10.95 23.80 6.00
C LEU A 261 11.38 23.13 4.69
N ARG A 262 12.13 23.84 3.82
CA ARG A 262 12.73 23.24 2.63
C ARG A 262 13.80 22.21 2.99
N GLU A 263 14.68 22.53 3.94
CA GLU A 263 15.69 21.57 4.42
C GLU A 263 15.04 20.32 5.06
N LEU A 264 13.98 20.50 5.86
CA LEU A 264 13.21 19.39 6.41
C LEU A 264 12.57 18.55 5.29
N GLY A 265 12.03 19.19 4.26
CA GLY A 265 11.49 18.54 3.08
C GLY A 265 12.54 17.70 2.34
N ASP A 266 13.75 18.23 2.11
CA ASP A 266 14.83 17.50 1.47
C ASP A 266 15.29 16.28 2.28
N LYS A 267 15.33 16.40 3.61
CA LYS A 267 15.62 15.27 4.50
C LYS A 267 14.52 14.22 4.43
N THR A 268 13.26 14.65 4.45
CA THR A 268 12.10 13.76 4.43
C THR A 268 11.95 13.07 3.08
N ALA A 269 12.27 13.74 1.96
CA ALA A 269 12.31 13.15 0.63
C ALA A 269 13.20 11.90 0.59
N ARG A 270 14.36 11.93 1.25
CA ARG A 270 15.26 10.76 1.35
C ARG A 270 14.65 9.62 2.15
N LEU A 271 13.95 9.93 3.26
CA LEU A 271 13.24 8.93 4.05
C LEU A 271 12.07 8.30 3.27
N MET A 272 11.34 9.11 2.51
CA MET A 272 10.28 8.65 1.60
C MET A 272 10.82 7.70 0.52
N GLN A 273 11.96 8.01 -0.08
CA GLN A 273 12.61 7.13 -1.04
C GLN A 273 13.07 5.81 -0.41
N GLN A 274 13.67 5.86 0.78
CA GLN A 274 14.07 4.65 1.52
C GLN A 274 12.87 3.78 1.90
N ASN A 275 11.78 4.39 2.36
CA ASN A 275 10.53 3.69 2.64
C ASN A 275 9.92 3.06 1.39
N ALA A 276 9.96 3.73 0.24
CA ALA A 276 9.53 3.18 -1.04
C ALA A 276 10.38 1.97 -1.45
N ASP A 277 11.71 2.06 -1.32
CA ASP A 277 12.61 0.95 -1.65
C ASP A 277 12.36 -0.26 -0.74
N GLN A 278 12.20 -0.03 0.56
CA GLN A 278 11.91 -1.08 1.53
C GLN A 278 10.53 -1.70 1.32
N SER A 279 9.49 -0.89 1.08
CA SER A 279 8.13 -1.37 0.83
C SER A 279 8.12 -2.28 -0.40
N GLN A 280 8.71 -1.84 -1.51
CA GLN A 280 8.79 -2.63 -2.74
C GLN A 280 9.55 -3.95 -2.53
N LEU A 281 10.66 -3.93 -1.80
CA LEU A 281 11.42 -5.14 -1.49
C LEU A 281 10.58 -6.14 -0.66
N LEU A 282 9.89 -5.67 0.38
CA LEU A 282 9.02 -6.51 1.19
C LEU A 282 7.88 -7.11 0.35
N GLY A 283 7.28 -6.31 -0.53
CA GLY A 283 6.26 -6.77 -1.48
C GLY A 283 6.77 -7.92 -2.35
N LEU A 284 7.96 -7.76 -2.96
CA LEU A 284 8.59 -8.80 -3.79
C LEU A 284 8.88 -10.09 -3.02
N LEU A 285 9.23 -9.99 -1.74
CA LEU A 285 9.54 -11.14 -0.88
C LEU A 285 8.30 -11.77 -0.22
N SER A 286 7.12 -11.17 -0.38
CA SER A 286 5.89 -11.60 0.30
C SER A 286 5.37 -12.97 -0.16
N GLY A 287 5.71 -13.39 -1.39
CA GLY A 287 5.09 -14.54 -2.05
C GLY A 287 3.61 -14.32 -2.40
N ASN A 288 3.15 -13.06 -2.39
CA ASN A 288 1.77 -12.66 -2.63
C ASN A 288 1.73 -11.56 -3.70
N LEU A 289 1.13 -11.86 -4.86
CA LEU A 289 1.17 -10.97 -6.01
C LEU A 289 0.46 -9.63 -5.73
N THR A 290 -0.75 -9.65 -5.17
CA THR A 290 -1.48 -8.42 -4.82
C THR A 290 -0.75 -7.59 -3.76
N ALA A 291 -0.09 -8.23 -2.78
CA ALA A 291 0.76 -7.50 -1.82
C ALA A 291 1.98 -6.86 -2.51
N ALA A 292 2.57 -7.54 -3.48
CA ALA A 292 3.67 -7.01 -4.28
C ALA A 292 3.22 -5.82 -5.14
N ASP A 293 2.07 -5.92 -5.79
CA ASP A 293 1.51 -4.86 -6.64
C ASP A 293 1.12 -3.63 -5.81
N PHE A 294 0.48 -3.80 -4.65
CA PHE A 294 0.19 -2.67 -3.75
C PHE A 294 1.44 -2.03 -3.16
N ALA A 295 2.45 -2.84 -2.80
CA ALA A 295 3.73 -2.32 -2.34
C ALA A 295 4.44 -1.54 -3.44
N ALA A 296 4.45 -2.03 -4.68
CA ALA A 296 5.01 -1.32 -5.83
C ALA A 296 4.25 -0.01 -6.07
N LEU A 297 2.92 -0.05 -6.14
CA LEU A 297 2.09 1.13 -6.39
C LEU A 297 2.32 2.21 -5.33
N SER A 298 2.29 1.84 -4.04
CA SER A 298 2.60 2.73 -2.93
C SER A 298 3.97 3.38 -3.10
N SER A 299 4.97 2.58 -3.48
CA SER A 299 6.35 3.02 -3.66
C SER A 299 6.50 3.98 -4.85
N HIS A 300 5.77 3.78 -5.94
CA HIS A 300 5.80 4.70 -7.09
C HIS A 300 5.18 6.06 -6.75
N TYR A 301 4.02 6.09 -6.11
CA TYR A 301 3.41 7.34 -5.63
C TYR A 301 4.30 8.05 -4.60
N ARG A 302 4.91 7.30 -3.67
CA ARG A 302 5.82 7.85 -2.66
C ARG A 302 7.05 8.50 -3.29
N ARG A 303 7.68 7.84 -4.28
CA ARG A 303 8.83 8.38 -5.02
C ARG A 303 8.45 9.64 -5.79
N ALA A 304 7.28 9.64 -6.44
CA ALA A 304 6.79 10.79 -7.18
C ALA A 304 6.61 12.01 -6.28
N PHE A 305 5.98 11.83 -5.12
CA PHE A 305 5.81 12.89 -4.13
C PHE A 305 7.16 13.40 -3.62
N ALA A 306 8.07 12.51 -3.23
CA ALA A 306 9.39 12.86 -2.75
C ALA A 306 10.19 13.69 -3.78
N LEU A 307 10.14 13.30 -5.05
CA LEU A 307 10.77 14.02 -6.16
C LEU A 307 10.05 15.33 -6.51
N ALA A 308 8.75 15.44 -6.22
CA ALA A 308 7.98 16.65 -6.41
C ALA A 308 8.27 17.71 -5.35
N LEU A 309 8.71 17.35 -4.13
CA LEU A 309 8.87 18.26 -2.99
C LEU A 309 9.60 19.59 -3.30
N PRO A 310 10.70 19.64 -4.07
CA PRO A 310 11.37 20.89 -4.42
C PRO A 310 10.51 21.85 -5.27
N SER A 311 9.56 21.30 -6.03
CA SER A 311 8.65 21.99 -6.93
C SER A 311 7.17 21.77 -6.57
N TYR A 312 6.92 21.45 -5.30
CA TYR A 312 5.61 21.01 -4.81
C TYR A 312 4.53 22.04 -5.13
N GLY A 313 3.49 21.55 -5.82
CA GLY A 313 2.21 22.20 -5.97
C GLY A 313 1.12 21.45 -5.20
N LEU A 314 0.02 22.15 -4.89
CA LEU A 314 -1.07 21.60 -4.08
C LEU A 314 -1.59 20.22 -4.56
N PRO A 315 -1.79 19.98 -5.88
CA PRO A 315 -2.23 18.67 -6.36
C PRO A 315 -1.31 17.51 -5.99
N ASP A 316 -0.01 17.75 -5.78
CA ASP A 316 0.96 16.71 -5.43
C ASP A 316 0.62 16.06 -4.06
N THR A 317 -0.22 16.68 -3.22
CA THR A 317 -0.69 16.06 -1.96
C THR A 317 -1.38 14.72 -2.21
N HIS A 318 -2.09 14.58 -3.33
CA HIS A 318 -2.79 13.34 -3.66
C HIS A 318 -1.83 12.18 -3.96
N LEU A 319 -0.58 12.48 -4.34
CA LEU A 319 0.46 11.47 -4.49
C LEU A 319 0.89 10.93 -3.12
N ASP A 320 1.07 11.79 -2.13
CA ASP A 320 1.41 11.37 -0.76
C ASP A 320 0.25 10.62 -0.10
N ASP A 321 -0.99 11.08 -0.33
CA ASP A 321 -2.19 10.40 0.13
C ASP A 321 -2.26 8.99 -0.47
N ALA A 322 -2.17 8.84 -1.81
CA ALA A 322 -2.22 7.54 -2.46
C ALA A 322 -1.16 6.58 -1.89
N ALA A 323 0.09 7.02 -1.76
CA ALA A 323 1.15 6.22 -1.17
C ALA A 323 0.85 5.80 0.28
N SER A 324 0.37 6.74 1.10
CA SER A 324 0.11 6.51 2.51
C SER A 324 -1.09 5.60 2.74
N ARG A 325 -2.16 5.76 1.97
CA ARG A 325 -3.36 4.90 2.05
C ARG A 325 -3.07 3.48 1.59
N LEU A 326 -2.26 3.29 0.55
CA LEU A 326 -1.81 1.97 0.12
C LEU A 326 -0.92 1.29 1.17
N GLN A 327 -0.07 2.08 1.85
CA GLN A 327 0.75 1.54 2.93
C GLN A 327 -0.12 1.10 4.13
N SER A 328 -1.08 1.94 4.52
CA SER A 328 -2.04 1.66 5.58
C SER A 328 -2.94 0.47 5.25
N LEU A 329 -3.39 0.33 4.00
CA LEU A 329 -4.15 -0.82 3.52
C LEU A 329 -3.44 -2.13 3.88
N THR A 330 -2.15 -2.22 3.54
CA THR A 330 -1.35 -3.42 3.82
C THR A 330 -1.07 -3.59 5.31
N ASP A 331 -0.81 -2.52 6.06
CA ASP A 331 -0.58 -2.61 7.50
C ASP A 331 -1.84 -3.07 8.26
N HIS A 332 -3.01 -2.52 7.96
CA HIS A 332 -4.28 -2.92 8.55
C HIS A 332 -4.66 -4.35 8.16
N ALA A 333 -4.45 -4.75 6.91
CA ALA A 333 -4.67 -6.12 6.46
C ALA A 333 -3.81 -7.12 7.26
N CYS A 334 -2.55 -6.77 7.49
CA CYS A 334 -1.62 -7.55 8.31
C CYS A 334 -2.00 -7.59 9.78
N ARG A 335 -2.50 -6.49 10.36
CA ARG A 335 -3.00 -6.48 11.75
C ARG A 335 -4.29 -7.26 11.92
N ALA A 336 -5.15 -7.31 10.90
CA ALA A 336 -6.43 -8.03 10.94
C ALA A 336 -6.28 -9.55 11.09
N VAL A 337 -5.09 -10.10 10.81
CA VAL A 337 -4.80 -11.53 10.93
C VAL A 337 -3.93 -11.87 12.14
N LYS A 338 -3.45 -10.88 12.91
CA LYS A 338 -2.68 -11.13 14.14
C LYS A 338 -3.59 -11.77 15.19
N ARG A 339 -3.06 -12.77 15.88
CA ARG A 339 -3.76 -13.52 16.93
C ARG A 339 -3.62 -12.86 18.29
#